data_AF-A0A1Y0MT68-F1
#
_entry.id   AF-A0A1Y0MT68-F1
#
_cell.length_a   1.000
_cell.length_b   1.000
_cell.length_c   1.000
_cell.angle_alpha   90.00
_cell.angle_beta   90.00
_cell.angle_gamma   90.00
#
_symmetry.space_group_name_H-M   'P 1'
#
loop_
_entity.id
_entity.type
_entity.pdbx_description
1 polymer ?
#
loop_
_entity_poly.entity_id
_entity_poly.type
_entity_poly.pdbx_seq_one_letter_code
_entity_poly.pdbx_strand_id
1 'polypeptide(L)'
;MNATTIKTTALGRLRCKTFGHHFVVKQKVTDSVSEYCCTHCKEEFTTNSQGKLERLTNKTREINECLRDFFIRRAKYRLPNVTH
;
A
#
# COMPACT_ATOMS: atom_id res chain seq x y z
N MET A 1 14.21 28.03 5.87
CA MET A 1 12.77 27.78 5.70
C MET A 1 12.39 26.69 6.68
N ASN A 2 11.80 27.07 7.80
CA ASN A 2 11.75 26.23 8.99
C ASN A 2 10.30 25.80 9.19
N ALA A 3 9.90 24.71 8.53
CA ALA A 3 8.55 24.17 8.70
C ALA A 3 8.53 23.24 9.92
N THR A 4 7.76 23.63 10.93
CA THR A 4 7.56 22.91 12.19
C THR A 4 6.78 21.60 11.95
N THR A 5 7.48 20.47 11.81
CA THR A 5 6.91 19.14 11.46
C THR A 5 6.38 18.32 12.65
N ILE A 6 5.84 18.94 13.71
CA ILE A 6 5.65 18.22 15.01
C ILE A 6 4.20 17.82 15.37
N LYS A 7 3.14 18.22 14.66
CA LYS A 7 1.75 17.99 15.18
C LYS A 7 0.76 17.25 14.27
N THR A 8 1.19 16.65 13.17
CA THR A 8 0.27 16.03 12.20
C THR A 8 -0.22 14.63 12.62
N THR A 9 0.57 13.87 13.40
CA THR A 9 0.27 12.44 13.68
C THR A 9 -0.67 12.20 14.87
N ALA A 10 -0.69 13.07 15.88
CA ALA A 10 -1.57 12.91 17.05
C ALA A 10 -3.01 13.35 16.75
N LEU A 11 -3.19 14.57 16.23
CA LEU A 11 -4.51 15.07 15.80
C LEU A 11 -5.06 14.25 14.62
N GLY A 12 -4.20 13.85 13.68
CA GLY A 12 -4.58 13.00 12.55
C GLY A 12 -5.16 11.65 12.97
N ARG A 13 -4.58 11.01 14.00
CA ARG A 13 -5.08 9.75 14.56
C ARG A 13 -6.42 9.91 15.27
N LEU A 14 -6.61 10.98 16.04
CA LEU A 14 -7.89 11.28 16.68
C LEU A 14 -9.00 11.47 15.63
N ARG A 15 -8.72 12.22 14.55
CA ARG A 15 -9.65 12.41 13.43
C ARG A 15 -9.99 11.09 12.72
N CYS A 16 -9.01 10.21 12.51
CA CYS A 16 -9.26 8.90 11.90
C CYS A 16 -10.12 8.01 12.79
N LYS A 17 -9.98 8.13 14.12
CA LYS A 17 -10.78 7.36 15.08
C LYS A 17 -12.26 7.78 15.09
N THR A 18 -12.57 9.04 14.79
CA THR A 18 -13.95 9.56 14.78
C THR A 18 -14.62 9.52 13.41
N PHE A 19 -13.88 9.77 12.32
CA PHE A 19 -14.42 9.86 10.95
C PHE A 19 -14.00 8.71 10.03
N GLY A 20 -13.12 7.83 10.50
CA GLY A 20 -12.51 6.79 9.67
C GLY A 20 -11.26 7.27 8.93
N HIS A 21 -10.55 6.31 8.35
CA HIS A 21 -9.34 6.59 7.57
C HIS A 21 -9.69 6.98 6.14
N HIS A 22 -9.11 8.08 5.68
CA HIS A 22 -9.14 8.45 4.27
C HIS A 22 -7.90 7.89 3.57
N PHE A 23 -8.09 6.82 2.81
CA PHE A 23 -7.02 6.11 2.13
C PHE A 23 -6.75 6.66 0.73
N VAL A 24 -5.47 6.87 0.42
CA VAL A 24 -4.99 7.09 -0.95
C VAL A 24 -4.14 5.91 -1.38
N VAL A 25 -4.26 5.48 -2.63
CA VAL A 25 -3.43 4.41 -3.19
C VAL A 25 -2.00 4.93 -3.29
N LYS A 26 -1.08 4.29 -2.56
CA LYS A 26 0.35 4.60 -2.61
C LYS A 26 1.02 3.79 -3.70
N GLN A 27 0.71 2.50 -3.78
CA GLN A 27 1.35 1.60 -4.73
C GLN A 27 0.48 0.39 -5.04
N LYS A 28 0.32 0.05 -6.32
CA LYS A 28 -0.33 -1.20 -6.73
C LYS A 28 0.74 -2.31 -6.76
N VAL A 29 0.55 -3.37 -5.97
CA VAL A 29 1.52 -4.48 -5.86
C VAL A 29 1.19 -5.53 -6.93
N THR A 30 -0.08 -5.95 -6.96
CA THR A 30 -0.66 -6.86 -7.94
C THR A 30 -2.08 -6.40 -8.27
N ASP A 31 -2.83 -7.16 -9.06
CA ASP A 31 -4.23 -6.84 -9.32
C ASP A 31 -5.13 -6.93 -8.09
N SER A 32 -4.78 -7.77 -7.12
CA SER A 32 -5.55 -7.97 -5.88
C SER A 32 -4.94 -7.25 -4.67
N VAL A 33 -3.62 -6.98 -4.69
CA VAL A 33 -2.86 -6.43 -3.55
C VAL A 33 -2.45 -5.00 -3.88
N SER A 34 -2.83 -4.05 -3.03
CA SER A 34 -2.48 -2.64 -3.14
C SER A 34 -2.12 -2.07 -1.78
N GLU A 35 -1.17 -1.14 -1.77
CA GLU A 35 -0.75 -0.39 -0.61
C GLU A 35 -1.44 0.98 -0.59
N TYR A 36 -1.86 1.38 0.60
CA TYR A 36 -2.63 2.58 0.87
C TYR A 36 -1.95 3.39 1.97
N CYS A 37 -2.08 4.71 1.88
CA CYS A 37 -1.65 5.62 2.94
C CYS A 37 -2.84 6.46 3.40
N CYS A 38 -2.99 6.64 4.70
CA CYS A 38 -4.00 7.56 5.21
C CYS A 38 -3.53 9.02 5.09
N THR A 39 -4.34 9.90 4.50
CA THR A 39 -3.96 11.31 4.35
C THR A 39 -3.85 12.05 5.68
N HIS A 40 -4.58 11.58 6.71
CA HIS A 40 -4.67 12.24 8.02
C HIS A 40 -3.65 11.70 9.03
N CYS A 41 -3.63 10.39 9.31
CA CYS A 41 -2.70 9.82 10.28
C CYS A 41 -1.36 9.38 9.69
N LYS A 42 -1.23 9.36 8.36
CA LYS A 42 -0.05 8.89 7.62
C LYS A 42 0.32 7.41 7.88
N GLU A 43 -0.56 6.65 8.51
CA GLU A 43 -0.39 5.20 8.64
C GLU A 43 -0.62 4.52 7.30
N GLU A 44 0.13 3.44 7.08
CA GLU A 44 0.13 2.68 5.84
C GLU A 44 -0.59 1.34 6.03
N PHE A 45 -1.29 0.93 4.98
CA PHE A 45 -2.12 -0.26 4.96
C PHE A 45 -1.92 -1.00 3.63
N THR A 46 -2.26 -2.27 3.59
CA THR A 46 -2.24 -3.09 2.38
C THR A 46 -3.48 -3.95 2.31
N THR A 47 -4.01 -4.20 1.11
CA THR A 47 -4.99 -5.27 0.91
C THR A 47 -4.28 -6.60 0.79
N ASN A 48 -4.70 -7.60 1.56
CA ASN A 48 -4.19 -8.96 1.44
C ASN A 48 -4.84 -9.70 0.25
N SER A 49 -4.46 -10.96 0.01
CA SER A 49 -5.01 -11.79 -1.07
C SER A 49 -6.50 -12.08 -0.96
N GLN A 50 -7.11 -11.86 0.21
CA GLN A 50 -8.54 -11.99 0.47
C GLN A 50 -9.28 -10.64 0.37
N GLY A 51 -8.60 -9.57 -0.06
CA GLY A 51 -9.18 -8.23 -0.17
C GLY A 51 -9.35 -7.50 1.16
N LYS A 52 -8.85 -8.05 2.27
CA LYS A 52 -8.93 -7.43 3.59
C LYS A 52 -7.83 -6.39 3.76
N LEU A 53 -8.19 -5.24 4.32
CA LEU A 53 -7.24 -4.19 4.64
C LEU A 53 -6.53 -4.48 5.96
N GLU A 54 -5.20 -4.51 5.93
CA GLU A 54 -4.34 -4.77 7.08
C GLU A 54 -3.25 -3.71 7.18
N ARG A 55 -2.67 -3.51 8.38
CA ARG A 55 -1.58 -2.54 8.55
C ARG A 55 -0.33 -2.99 7.79
N LEU A 56 0.29 -2.06 7.07
CA LEU A 56 1.55 -2.31 6.39
C LEU A 56 2.69 -2.26 7.41
N THR A 57 3.17 -3.45 7.78
CA THR A 57 4.38 -3.67 8.57
C THR A 57 5.61 -3.77 7.66
N ASN A 58 6.81 -3.67 8.22
CA ASN A 58 8.06 -3.87 7.46
C ASN A 58 8.11 -5.25 6.80
N LYS A 59 7.73 -6.31 7.53
CA LYS A 59 7.65 -7.67 7.00
C LYS A 59 6.70 -7.78 5.80
N THR A 60 5.51 -7.22 5.91
CA THR A 60 4.53 -7.24 4.80
C THR A 60 4.97 -6.38 3.62
N ARG A 61 5.73 -5.30 3.87
CA ARG A 61 6.30 -4.46 2.81
C ARG A 61 7.33 -5.24 1.99
N GLU A 62 8.25 -5.94 2.64
CA GLU A 62 9.23 -6.80 1.96
C GLU A 62 8.55 -7.89 1.12
N ILE A 63 7.51 -8.53 1.66
CA ILE A 63 6.71 -9.52 0.93
C ILE A 63 6.05 -8.89 -0.31
N ASN A 64 5.41 -7.73 -0.15
CA ASN A 64 4.77 -7.02 -1.25
C ASN A 64 5.78 -6.61 -2.32
N GLU A 65 6.96 -6.11 -1.93
CA GLU A 65 8.05 -5.78 -2.86
C GLU A 65 8.50 -7.00 -3.66
N CYS A 66 8.75 -8.13 -3.00
CA CYS A 66 9.11 -9.38 -3.65
C CYS A 66 8.02 -9.87 -4.62
N LEU A 67 6.75 -9.82 -4.20
CA LEU A 67 5.61 -10.17 -5.04
C LEU A 67 5.55 -9.28 -6.28
N ARG A 68 5.67 -7.96 -6.11
CA ARG A 68 5.66 -7.00 -7.20
C ARG A 68 6.73 -7.31 -8.24
N ASP A 69 7.96 -7.53 -7.78
CA ASP A 69 9.08 -7.88 -8.65
C ASP A 69 8.84 -9.19 -9.40
N PHE A 70 8.30 -10.20 -8.72
CA PHE A 70 7.92 -11.46 -9.35
C PHE A 70 6.88 -11.26 -10.46
N PHE A 71 5.83 -10.48 -10.20
CA PHE A 71 4.78 -10.21 -11.20
C PHE A 71 5.29 -9.38 -12.37
N ILE A 72 6.14 -8.37 -12.11
CA ILE A 72 6.80 -7.58 -13.17
C ILE A 72 7.65 -8.49 -14.05
N ARG A 73 8.46 -9.36 -13.45
CA ARG A 73 9.27 -10.35 -14.19
C ARG A 73 8.38 -11.30 -14.98
N ARG A 74 7.34 -11.86 -14.36
CA ARG A 74 6.37 -12.75 -15.02
C ARG A 74 5.70 -12.08 -16.22
N ALA A 75 5.32 -10.80 -16.10
CA ALA A 75 4.74 -10.03 -17.21
C ALA A 75 5.76 -9.83 -18.33
N LYS A 76 7.02 -9.52 -18.00
CA LYS A 76 8.12 -9.36 -18.97
C LYS A 76 8.43 -10.64 -19.74
N TYR A 77 8.42 -11.79 -19.08
CA TYR A 77 8.73 -13.09 -19.71
C TYR A 77 7.49 -13.85 -20.21
N ARG A 78 6.31 -13.23 -20.18
CA ARG A 78 5.10 -13.80 -20.77
C ARG A 78 5.27 -13.75 -22.29
N LEU A 79 5.86 -14.79 -22.87
CA LEU A 79 5.95 -14.98 -24.32
C LEU A 79 4.53 -14.87 -24.91
N PRO A 80 4.32 -14.14 -26.02
CA PRO A 80 3.06 -14.25 -26.75
C PRO A 80 2.91 -15.73 -27.10
N ASN A 81 1.78 -16.33 -26.69
CA ASN A 81 1.47 -17.71 -27.04
C ASN A 81 1.62 -17.84 -28.56
N VAL A 82 2.56 -18.65 -29.02
CA VAL A 82 2.59 -19.12 -30.40
C VAL A 82 1.36 -20.00 -30.54
N THR A 83 0.29 -19.44 -31.11
CA THR A 83 -0.88 -20.20 -31.54
C THR A 83 -0.39 -21.18 -32.61
N HIS A 84 -0.50 -22.47 -32.31
CA HIS A 84 -0.18 -23.54 -33.24
C HIS A 84 -1.36 -23.81 -34.18
#